data_AF-A0AAN0LVP7-F1
#
_entry.id   AF-A0AAN0LVP7-F1
#
_cell.length_a   1.000
_cell.length_b   1.000
_cell.length_c   1.000
_cell.angle_alpha   90.00
_cell.angle_beta   90.00
_cell.angle_gamma   90.00
#
_symmetry.space_group_name_H-M   'P 1'
#
loop_
_entity.id
_entity.type
_entity.pdbx_description
1 polymer ?
#
loop_
_entity_poly.entity_id
_entity_poly.type
_entity_poly.pdbx_seq_one_letter_code
_entity_poly.pdbx_strand_id
1 'polypeptide(L)'
;MQQVQAGHTVLTILSFIRLLPVAWVVMTSFRGEGGAFTSYIIPKTWTFDNYTRLFTDTTLFNFPRWFMNTLIVAIFTCAISTVITLATSYAFSRLRFKLRKPMMNVVLVIGMFPGFMAMIAIYYLIKAIGLDQSLAKTCTCLFRWSNDGILYLKRIL
;
A
#
# COMPACT_ATOMS: atom_id res chain seq x y z
N MET A 1 -23.65 14.03 -30.91
CA MET A 1 -22.80 12.84 -31.14
C MET A 1 -21.31 13.17 -31.15
N GLN A 2 -20.88 14.27 -31.79
CA GLN A 2 -19.46 14.66 -31.91
C GLN A 2 -18.74 15.00 -30.57
N GLN A 3 -19.45 15.59 -29.59
CA GLN A 3 -18.90 15.86 -28.25
C GLN A 3 -18.56 14.59 -27.45
N VAL A 4 -19.27 13.48 -27.70
CA VAL A 4 -19.07 12.21 -26.99
C VAL A 4 -17.84 11.48 -27.54
N GLN A 5 -17.63 11.49 -28.86
CA GLN A 5 -16.42 10.93 -29.47
C GLN A 5 -15.15 11.68 -29.05
N ALA A 6 -15.21 13.01 -28.93
CA ALA A 6 -14.08 13.80 -28.43
C ALA A 6 -13.70 13.41 -26.98
N GLY A 7 -14.70 13.16 -26.12
CA GLY A 7 -14.47 12.71 -24.74
C GLY A 7 -13.78 11.34 -24.67
N HIS A 8 -14.21 10.37 -25.49
CA HIS A 8 -13.58 9.04 -25.54
C HIS A 8 -12.13 9.08 -26.05
N THR A 9 -11.83 9.92 -27.03
CA THR A 9 -10.46 10.10 -27.52
C THR A 9 -9.57 10.70 -26.45
N VAL A 10 -10.04 11.71 -25.70
CA VAL A 10 -9.29 12.31 -24.58
C VAL A 10 -9.05 11.31 -23.45
N LEU A 11 -10.08 10.54 -23.06
CA LEU A 11 -9.94 9.49 -22.05
C LEU A 11 -8.93 8.41 -22.45
N THR A 12 -8.91 8.04 -23.73
CA THR A 12 -7.96 7.06 -24.28
C THR A 12 -6.53 7.60 -24.18
N ILE A 13 -6.29 8.85 -24.57
CA ILE A 13 -4.97 9.51 -24.47
C ILE A 13 -4.52 9.60 -23.01
N LEU A 14 -5.40 10.01 -22.10
CA LEU A 14 -5.10 10.10 -20.66
C LEU A 14 -4.76 8.73 -20.05
N SER A 15 -5.41 7.66 -20.49
CA SER A 15 -5.08 6.29 -20.07
C SER A 15 -3.65 5.90 -20.46
N PHE A 16 -3.24 6.19 -21.70
CA PHE A 16 -1.86 5.92 -22.13
C PHE A 16 -0.83 6.69 -21.31
N ILE A 17 -1.07 7.98 -21.02
CA ILE A 17 -0.17 8.79 -20.20
C ILE A 17 -0.02 8.20 -18.78
N ARG A 18 -1.10 7.66 -18.20
CA ARG A 18 -1.07 7.01 -16.88
C ARG A 18 -0.30 5.69 -16.88
N LEU A 19 -0.24 4.99 -18.00
CA LEU A 19 0.47 3.72 -18.14
C LEU A 19 1.98 3.89 -18.33
N LEU A 20 2.45 5.04 -18.85
CA LEU A 20 3.88 5.32 -19.04
C LEU A 20 4.76 5.06 -17.80
N PRO A 21 4.45 5.56 -16.58
CA PRO A 21 5.26 5.29 -15.40
C PRO A 21 5.24 3.80 -15.01
N VAL A 22 4.13 3.11 -15.24
CA VAL A 22 4.02 1.67 -14.98
C VAL A 22 4.92 0.90 -15.94
N ALA A 23 4.85 1.23 -17.24
CA ALA A 23 5.72 0.64 -18.25
C ALA A 23 7.20 0.88 -17.94
N TRP A 24 7.55 2.07 -17.45
CA TRP A 24 8.91 2.37 -17.01
C TRP A 24 9.38 1.48 -15.86
N VAL A 25 8.56 1.28 -14.82
CA VAL A 25 8.90 0.38 -13.69
C VAL A 25 9.08 -1.07 -14.15
N VAL A 26 8.25 -1.53 -15.08
CA VAL A 26 8.38 -2.88 -15.65
C VAL A 26 9.65 -3.01 -16.48
N MET A 27 9.99 -2.00 -17.30
CA MET A 27 11.26 -2.02 -18.03
C MET A 27 12.46 -2.01 -17.09
N THR A 28 12.39 -1.27 -15.98
CA THR A 28 13.50 -1.20 -15.03
C THR A 28 13.70 -2.48 -14.23
N SER A 29 12.65 -3.25 -13.95
CA SER A 29 12.75 -4.51 -13.21
C SER A 29 13.47 -5.62 -13.97
N PHE A 30 13.43 -5.62 -15.30
CA PHE A 30 14.12 -6.61 -16.17
C PHE A 30 15.56 -6.25 -16.53
N ARG A 31 16.17 -5.22 -15.92
CA ARG A 31 17.51 -4.74 -16.31
C ARG A 31 18.64 -5.59 -15.72
N GLY A 32 19.58 -6.03 -16.55
CA GLY A 32 20.77 -6.76 -16.05
C GLY A 32 21.87 -5.89 -15.43
N GLU A 33 21.79 -4.56 -15.53
CA GLU A 33 22.82 -3.64 -15.03
C GLU A 33 22.53 -3.20 -13.58
N GLY A 34 23.57 -3.18 -12.74
CA GLY A 34 23.46 -2.70 -11.36
C GLY A 34 23.39 -1.18 -11.28
N GLY A 35 22.27 -0.64 -10.77
CA GLY A 35 22.10 0.79 -10.51
C GLY A 35 20.65 1.26 -10.65
N ALA A 36 20.14 2.00 -9.65
CA ALA A 36 18.77 2.51 -9.65
C ALA A 36 18.54 3.70 -10.60
N PHE A 37 19.60 4.45 -10.95
CA PHE A 37 19.51 5.66 -11.75
C PHE A 37 20.41 5.59 -12.97
N THR A 38 19.80 5.58 -14.15
CA THR A 38 20.53 5.64 -15.43
C THR A 38 19.80 6.54 -16.41
N SER A 39 20.55 7.21 -17.28
CA SER A 39 20.02 8.20 -18.21
C SER A 39 19.25 7.63 -19.41
N TYR A 40 19.03 6.31 -19.47
CA TYR A 40 18.34 5.64 -20.58
C TYR A 40 17.08 4.90 -20.09
N ILE A 41 16.04 4.88 -20.94
CA ILE A 41 14.73 4.30 -20.63
C ILE A 41 14.67 2.80 -20.98
N ILE A 42 15.33 2.40 -22.07
CA ILE A 42 15.30 1.02 -22.59
C ILE A 42 16.52 0.25 -22.08
N PRO A 43 16.35 -0.90 -21.40
CA PRO A 43 17.45 -1.76 -20.95
C PRO A 43 18.35 -2.16 -22.12
N LYS A 44 19.68 -2.08 -21.96
CA LYS A 44 20.62 -2.66 -22.93
C LYS A 44 20.67 -4.18 -22.84
N THR A 45 20.39 -4.72 -21.65
CA THR A 45 20.34 -6.16 -21.37
C THR A 45 19.07 -6.49 -20.60
N TRP A 46 18.37 -7.52 -21.07
CA TRP A 46 17.15 -8.05 -20.44
C TRP A 46 17.52 -9.31 -19.67
N THR A 47 17.29 -9.33 -18.36
CA THR A 47 17.56 -10.49 -17.51
C THR A 47 16.44 -10.70 -16.49
N PHE A 48 16.25 -11.95 -16.09
CA PHE A 48 15.37 -12.34 -14.99
C PHE A 48 16.11 -12.47 -13.66
N ASP A 49 17.41 -12.19 -13.65
CA ASP A 49 18.30 -12.41 -12.52
C ASP A 49 17.92 -11.53 -11.30
N ASN A 50 17.34 -10.35 -11.53
CA ASN A 50 16.82 -9.50 -10.45
C ASN A 50 15.71 -10.18 -9.65
N TYR A 51 14.82 -10.91 -10.32
CA TYR A 51 13.72 -11.60 -9.67
C TYR A 51 14.23 -12.82 -8.89
N THR A 52 15.13 -13.62 -9.48
CA THR A 52 15.72 -14.75 -8.77
C THR A 52 16.53 -14.30 -7.57
N ARG A 53 17.32 -13.23 -7.69
CA ARG A 53 18.05 -12.62 -6.57
C ARG A 53 17.10 -12.11 -5.49
N LEU A 54 15.98 -11.47 -5.85
CA LEU A 54 15.00 -10.95 -4.89
C LEU A 54 14.40 -12.03 -3.98
N PHE A 55 14.20 -13.24 -4.50
CA PHE A 55 13.64 -14.36 -3.73
C PHE A 55 14.69 -15.29 -3.11
N THR A 56 15.92 -15.29 -3.62
CA THR A 56 17.00 -16.21 -3.17
C THR A 56 17.95 -15.55 -2.18
N ASP A 57 18.26 -14.27 -2.36
CA ASP A 57 19.18 -13.54 -1.49
C ASP A 57 18.45 -12.98 -0.26
N THR A 58 18.42 -13.76 0.81
CA THR A 58 17.84 -13.35 2.10
C THR A 58 18.85 -12.71 3.04
N THR A 59 20.09 -12.47 2.61
CA THR A 59 21.19 -12.03 3.49
C THR A 59 21.11 -10.55 3.86
N LEU A 60 20.57 -9.72 2.96
CA LEU A 60 20.34 -8.28 3.18
C LEU A 60 18.86 -7.96 3.39
N PHE A 61 17.98 -8.54 2.58
CA PHE A 61 16.54 -8.25 2.62
C PHE A 61 15.74 -9.54 2.49
N ASN A 62 15.02 -9.93 3.53
CA ASN A 62 14.16 -11.11 3.47
C ASN A 62 12.79 -10.77 2.85
N PHE A 63 12.83 -10.41 1.56
CA PHE A 63 11.65 -10.01 0.78
C PHE A 63 10.51 -11.04 0.81
N PRO A 64 10.75 -12.36 0.67
CA PRO A 64 9.66 -13.35 0.61
C PRO A 64 8.76 -13.30 1.84
N ARG A 65 9.32 -13.22 3.05
CA ARG A 65 8.48 -13.16 4.25
C ARG A 65 7.97 -11.75 4.55
N TRP A 66 8.56 -10.67 4.02
CA TRP A 66 7.94 -9.32 4.07
C TRP A 66 6.66 -9.32 3.26
N PHE A 67 6.75 -9.84 2.03
CA PHE A 67 5.62 -9.99 1.15
C PHE A 67 4.53 -10.88 1.76
N MET A 68 4.88 -12.05 2.32
CA MET A 68 3.90 -12.93 2.99
C MET A 68 3.23 -12.26 4.20
N ASN A 69 3.98 -11.51 5.02
CA ASN A 69 3.40 -10.82 6.18
C ASN A 69 2.37 -9.78 5.75
N THR A 70 2.71 -8.93 4.78
CA THR A 70 1.77 -7.92 4.26
C THR A 70 0.58 -8.57 3.58
N LEU A 71 0.78 -9.68 2.86
CA LEU A 71 -0.30 -10.42 2.20
C LEU A 71 -1.31 -10.97 3.21
N ILE A 72 -0.82 -11.61 4.28
CA ILE A 72 -1.68 -12.13 5.35
C ILE A 72 -2.48 -11.00 6.00
N VAL A 73 -1.81 -9.90 6.36
CA VAL A 73 -2.49 -8.74 6.96
C VAL A 73 -3.52 -8.14 6.01
N ALA A 74 -3.19 -8.00 4.71
CA ALA A 74 -4.11 -7.47 3.70
C ALA A 74 -5.36 -8.34 3.54
N ILE A 75 -5.22 -9.67 3.54
CA ILE A 75 -6.36 -10.60 3.43
C ILE A 75 -7.30 -10.47 4.63
N PHE A 76 -6.76 -10.53 5.85
CA PHE A 76 -7.57 -10.42 7.06
C PHE A 76 -8.25 -9.06 7.19
N THR A 77 -7.50 -7.98 6.96
CA THR A 77 -8.04 -6.61 7.02
C THR A 77 -9.10 -6.38 5.95
N CYS A 78 -8.91 -6.89 4.73
CA CYS A 78 -9.91 -6.82 3.67
C CYS A 78 -11.19 -7.56 4.07
N ALA A 79 -11.08 -8.83 4.49
CA ALA A 79 -12.25 -9.63 4.86
C ALA A 79 -13.05 -9.01 6.02
N ILE A 80 -12.38 -8.62 7.11
CA ILE A 80 -13.03 -8.03 8.29
C ILE A 80 -13.65 -6.67 7.92
N SER A 81 -12.91 -5.82 7.22
CA SER A 81 -13.41 -4.49 6.83
C SER A 81 -14.60 -4.60 5.91
N THR A 82 -14.57 -5.49 4.92
CA THR A 82 -15.70 -5.69 3.99
C THR A 82 -16.97 -6.12 4.72
N VAL A 83 -16.89 -7.06 5.67
CA VAL A 83 -18.07 -7.50 6.46
C VAL A 83 -18.64 -6.33 7.28
N ILE A 84 -17.80 -5.57 7.97
CA ILE A 84 -18.23 -4.42 8.78
C ILE A 84 -18.82 -3.31 7.89
N THR A 85 -18.17 -3.01 6.77
CA THR A 85 -18.64 -1.99 5.81
C THR A 85 -19.96 -2.42 5.17
N LEU A 86 -20.15 -3.70 4.83
CA LEU A 86 -21.42 -4.22 4.32
C LEU A 86 -22.54 -4.08 5.35
N ALA A 87 -22.31 -4.50 6.60
CA ALA A 87 -23.29 -4.39 7.68
C ALA A 87 -23.67 -2.93 7.94
N THR A 88 -22.67 -2.05 8.00
CA THR A 88 -22.85 -0.60 8.22
C THR A 88 -23.61 0.02 7.05
N SER A 89 -23.19 -0.23 5.81
CA SER A 89 -23.84 0.27 4.60
C SER A 89 -25.29 -0.20 4.49
N TYR A 90 -25.58 -1.47 4.84
CA TYR A 90 -26.94 -2.00 4.87
C TYR A 90 -27.81 -1.29 5.89
N ALA A 91 -27.31 -1.09 7.12
CA ALA A 91 -28.02 -0.35 8.16
C ALA A 91 -28.32 1.09 7.73
N PHE A 92 -27.33 1.79 7.16
CA PHE A 92 -27.52 3.15 6.64
C PHE A 92 -28.46 3.21 5.45
N SER A 93 -28.48 2.20 4.57
CA SER A 93 -29.31 2.20 3.36
C SER A 93 -30.77 1.87 3.66
N ARG A 94 -31.03 0.81 4.42
CA ARG A 94 -32.37 0.21 4.60
C ARG A 94 -33.09 0.67 5.87
N LEU A 95 -32.39 0.90 6.98
CA LEU A 95 -33.05 1.35 8.22
C LEU A 95 -33.32 2.86 8.14
N ARG A 96 -34.58 3.27 8.36
CA ARG A 96 -34.98 4.68 8.41
C ARG A 96 -35.00 5.17 9.85
N PHE A 97 -33.86 5.66 10.34
CA PHE A 97 -33.72 6.26 11.67
C PHE A 97 -33.56 7.79 11.58
N LYS A 98 -33.99 8.51 12.63
CA LYS A 98 -34.04 9.99 12.68
C LYS A 98 -32.66 10.65 12.50
N LEU A 99 -31.58 9.99 12.93
CA LEU A 99 -30.20 10.50 12.89
C LEU A 99 -29.39 10.13 11.62
N ARG A 100 -30.01 9.53 10.60
CA ARG A 100 -29.28 9.01 9.42
C ARG A 100 -28.47 10.07 8.66
N LYS A 101 -29.08 11.22 8.38
CA LYS A 101 -28.45 12.33 7.64
C LYS A 101 -27.29 12.98 8.39
N PRO A 102 -27.43 13.39 9.68
CA PRO A 102 -26.31 13.98 10.40
C PRO A 102 -25.13 13.00 10.59
N MET A 103 -25.38 11.72 10.88
CA MET A 103 -24.30 10.74 10.99
C MET A 103 -23.52 10.55 9.68
N MET A 104 -24.21 10.54 8.54
CA MET A 104 -23.56 10.43 7.22
C MET A 104 -22.64 11.64 6.95
N ASN A 105 -23.09 12.85 7.28
CA ASN A 105 -22.27 14.06 7.12
C ASN A 105 -21.06 14.05 8.05
N VAL A 106 -21.20 13.58 9.29
CA VAL A 106 -20.08 13.44 10.24
C VAL A 106 -19.02 12.47 9.71
N VAL A 107 -19.42 11.31 9.19
CA VAL A 107 -18.49 10.32 8.61
C VAL A 107 -17.74 10.91 7.41
N LEU A 108 -18.41 11.69 6.56
CA LEU A 108 -17.77 12.37 5.43
C LEU A 108 -16.72 13.40 5.89
N VAL A 109 -17.06 14.22 6.88
CA VAL A 109 -16.13 15.23 7.44
C VAL A 109 -14.91 14.56 8.06
N ILE A 110 -15.11 13.47 8.82
CA ILE A 110 -14.01 12.67 9.38
C ILE A 110 -13.15 12.06 8.26
N GLY A 111 -13.76 11.59 7.17
CA GLY A 111 -13.05 11.02 6.03
C GLY A 111 -12.21 12.03 5.22
N MET A 112 -12.52 13.32 5.31
CA MET A 112 -11.70 14.39 4.73
C MET A 112 -10.47 14.73 5.58
N PHE A 113 -10.43 14.25 6.83
CA PHE A 113 -9.28 14.48 7.70
C PHE A 113 -8.08 13.67 7.20
N PRO A 114 -6.91 14.30 7.01
CA PRO A 114 -5.75 13.63 6.47
C PRO A 114 -5.23 12.55 7.42
N GLY A 115 -5.05 11.34 6.91
CA GLY A 115 -4.65 10.17 7.71
C GLY A 115 -3.32 10.32 8.45
N PHE A 116 -2.37 11.11 7.92
CA PHE A 116 -1.07 11.32 8.57
C PHE A 116 -1.17 12.05 9.91
N MET A 117 -2.15 12.94 10.08
CA MET A 117 -2.36 13.65 11.35
C MET A 117 -2.85 12.72 12.46
N ALA A 118 -3.60 11.66 12.09
CA ALA A 118 -4.06 10.66 13.04
C ALA A 118 -2.96 9.66 13.43
N MET A 119 -1.87 9.55 12.66
CA MET A 119 -0.83 8.55 12.87
C MET A 119 -0.13 8.69 14.24
N ILE A 120 0.15 9.93 14.66
CA ILE A 120 0.77 10.18 15.98
C ILE A 120 -0.18 9.84 17.13
N ALA A 121 -1.48 10.15 16.98
CA ALA A 121 -2.49 9.84 17.99
C ALA A 121 -2.68 8.33 18.14
N ILE A 122 -2.71 7.59 17.02
CA ILE A 122 -2.80 6.13 17.01
C ILE A 122 -1.57 5.50 17.68
N TYR A 123 -0.37 6.04 17.45
CA TYR A 123 0.84 5.57 18.12
C TYR A 123 0.75 5.69 19.65
N TYR A 124 0.30 6.84 20.16
CA TYR A 124 0.12 7.02 21.60
C TYR A 124 -1.01 6.16 22.17
N LEU A 125 -2.09 5.95 21.41
CA LEU A 125 -3.18 5.06 21.79
C LEU A 125 -2.67 3.62 21.96
N ILE A 126 -1.91 3.11 20.98
CA ILE A 126 -1.32 1.75 21.01
C ILE A 126 -0.33 1.60 22.18
N LYS A 127 0.43 2.66 22.47
CA LYS A 127 1.34 2.71 23.62
C LYS A 127 0.59 2.71 24.95
N ALA A 128 -0.52 3.44 25.06
CA ALA A 128 -1.32 3.54 26.28
C ALA A 128 -2.02 2.22 26.63
N ILE A 129 -2.44 1.46 25.62
CA ILE A 129 -3.07 0.13 25.81
C ILE A 129 -2.05 -0.99 26.07
N GLY A 130 -0.75 -0.71 26.16
CA GLY A 130 0.30 -1.71 26.41
C GLY A 130 0.46 -2.77 25.31
N LEU A 131 -0.15 -2.55 24.15
CA LEU A 131 -0.01 -3.43 22.99
C LEU A 131 1.35 -3.24 22.29
N ASP A 132 2.12 -2.24 22.70
CA ASP A 132 3.52 -2.05 22.30
C ASP A 132 4.45 -3.18 22.78
N GLN A 133 4.02 -4.04 23.71
CA GLN A 133 4.78 -5.19 24.23
C GLN A 133 4.10 -6.55 23.92
N SER A 134 2.77 -6.63 24.03
CA SER A 134 2.01 -7.89 23.87
C SER A 134 1.74 -8.26 22.41
N LEU A 135 1.16 -7.32 21.65
CA LEU A 135 1.06 -7.44 20.20
C LEU A 135 2.43 -7.27 19.57
N ALA A 136 3.36 -6.59 20.24
CA ALA A 136 4.75 -6.58 19.88
C ALA A 136 5.49 -7.90 20.13
N LYS A 137 4.96 -9.03 20.58
CA LYS A 137 5.68 -10.32 20.38
C LYS A 137 5.37 -10.94 19.03
N THR A 138 4.11 -10.95 18.62
CA THR A 138 3.70 -11.36 17.27
C THR A 138 4.12 -10.33 16.22
N CYS A 139 4.01 -9.05 16.56
CA CYS A 139 4.45 -7.94 15.73
C CYS A 139 5.89 -7.51 15.97
N THR A 140 6.66 -7.83 17.03
CA THR A 140 8.14 -7.75 16.92
C THR A 140 8.70 -8.95 16.18
N CYS A 141 8.01 -10.09 16.09
CA CYS A 141 8.31 -11.05 15.02
C CYS A 141 8.02 -10.48 13.62
N LEU A 142 7.30 -9.35 13.49
CA LEU A 142 7.04 -8.59 12.24
C LEU A 142 7.81 -7.25 12.16
N PHE A 143 8.19 -6.63 13.28
CA PHE A 143 8.85 -5.34 13.43
C PHE A 143 10.35 -5.53 13.68
N ARG A 144 10.82 -6.56 14.41
CA ARG A 144 12.22 -7.05 14.26
C ARG A 144 12.45 -7.42 12.79
N TRP A 145 11.41 -7.98 12.17
CA TRP A 145 11.33 -8.31 10.76
C TRP A 145 11.33 -7.11 9.80
N SER A 146 10.67 -6.00 10.12
CA SER A 146 10.71 -4.78 9.32
C SER A 146 11.90 -3.87 9.64
N ASN A 147 12.56 -4.03 10.79
CA ASN A 147 13.62 -3.15 11.28
C ASN A 147 15.03 -3.60 10.85
N ASP A 148 15.16 -4.78 10.23
CA ASP A 148 16.43 -5.20 9.62
C ASP A 148 16.87 -4.18 8.55
N GLY A 149 15.95 -3.64 7.74
CA GLY A 149 16.27 -2.60 6.73
C GLY A 149 16.74 -1.26 7.30
N ILE A 150 16.28 -0.87 8.49
CA ILE A 150 16.71 0.37 9.17
C ILE A 150 18.07 0.19 9.85
N LEU A 151 18.36 -1.02 10.33
CA LEU A 151 19.68 -1.40 10.87
C LEU A 151 20.78 -1.38 9.81
N TYR A 152 20.49 -1.74 8.55
CA TYR A 152 21.44 -1.58 7.44
C TYR A 152 21.67 -0.11 7.06
N LEU A 153 20.64 0.74 7.10
CA LEU A 153 20.79 2.17 6.82
C LEU A 153 21.63 2.89 7.90
N LYS A 154 21.50 2.48 9.16
CA LYS A 154 22.34 2.96 10.28
C LYS A 154 23.78 2.43 10.26
N ARG A 155 24.12 1.47 9.40
CA ARG A 155 25.46 0.91 9.24
C ARG A 155 26.19 1.43 7.99
N ILE A 156 25.47 2.15 7.12
CA ILE A 156 25.97 2.79 5.89
C ILE A 156 26.07 4.32 6.06
N LEU A 157 25.31 4.92 6.98
CA LEU A 157 25.54 6.27 7.53
C LEU A 157 26.43 6.20 8.76
#